data_AF-K6YV96-F1
#
_entry.id   AF-K6YV96-F1
#
_cell.length_a   1.000
_cell.length_b   1.000
_cell.length_c   1.000
_cell.angle_alpha   90.00
_cell.angle_beta   90.00
_cell.angle_gamma   90.00
#
_symmetry.space_group_name_H-M   'P 1'
#
loop_
_entity.id
_entity.type
_entity.pdbx_description
1 polymer ?
#
loop_
_entity_poly.entity_id
_entity_poly.type
_entity_poly.pdbx_seq_one_letter_code
_entity_poly.pdbx_strand_id
1 'polypeptide(L)'
;MYRYSPKKFNDNLFVMGGIRIGTLHDFRNTEHKAGIADPKEGTKKVSHHIDNLHIKDSSDTSRNNKKDVDSLSAFNAISLGENCKNITISNVSVSKIFNEPDVFILCVSKYLSKETMNQFEGSDSCVKITNESSFFQLISETLNSITPVVFHGVHEVIYQDREELWDGSSWGRHPSMIKEKEFIPQGELRAIWQPKSSVDIKPIILGNYRIGACVSHVAI
;
A
#
# COMPACT_ATOMS: atom_id res chain seq x y z
N MET A 1 -6.77 -16.79 6.64
CA MET A 1 -6.14 -15.52 7.09
C MET A 1 -6.31 -15.32 8.60
N TYR A 2 -5.43 -14.56 9.26
CA TYR A 2 -5.42 -14.36 10.73
C TYR A 2 -5.48 -12.88 11.11
N ARG A 3 -6.24 -12.54 12.14
CA ARG A 3 -6.32 -11.17 12.66
C ARG A 3 -5.92 -11.14 14.13
N TYR A 4 -4.90 -10.35 14.41
CA TYR A 4 -4.37 -10.11 15.75
C TYR A 4 -4.95 -8.81 16.30
N SER A 5 -5.49 -8.86 17.52
CA SER A 5 -5.95 -7.68 18.23
C SER A 5 -6.19 -7.99 19.71
N PRO A 6 -6.39 -6.98 20.58
CA PRO A 6 -6.91 -7.19 21.92
C PRO A 6 -8.16 -8.08 21.94
N LYS A 7 -8.24 -8.99 22.92
CA LYS A 7 -9.31 -9.98 23.06
C LYS A 7 -10.70 -9.36 22.98
N LYS A 8 -10.92 -8.22 23.63
CA LYS A 8 -12.20 -7.49 23.58
C LYS A 8 -12.66 -7.15 22.15
N PHE A 9 -11.73 -6.86 21.24
CA PHE A 9 -12.06 -6.53 19.86
C PHE A 9 -12.31 -7.78 19.02
N ASN A 10 -11.56 -8.85 19.25
CA ASN A 10 -11.83 -10.16 18.65
C ASN A 10 -13.16 -10.75 19.11
N ASP A 11 -13.49 -10.62 20.40
CA ASP A 11 -14.77 -11.06 20.95
C ASP A 11 -15.93 -10.24 20.36
N ASN A 12 -15.76 -8.91 20.20
CA ASN A 12 -16.75 -8.06 19.54
C ASN A 12 -16.92 -8.41 18.05
N LEU A 13 -15.84 -8.72 17.34
CA LEU A 13 -15.90 -9.22 15.97
C LEU A 13 -16.67 -10.54 15.90
N PHE A 14 -16.38 -11.46 16.81
CA PHE A 14 -17.02 -12.78 16.85
C PHE A 14 -18.53 -12.69 17.14
N VAL A 15 -18.94 -11.88 18.13
CA VAL A 15 -20.34 -11.81 18.58
C VAL A 15 -21.18 -10.85 17.74
N MET A 16 -20.67 -9.65 17.48
CA MET A 16 -21.43 -8.56 16.86
C MET A 16 -21.01 -8.28 15.41
N GLY A 17 -19.96 -8.94 14.92
CA GLY A 17 -19.35 -8.59 13.64
C GLY A 17 -18.71 -7.19 13.66
N GLY A 18 -18.32 -6.71 14.83
CA GLY A 18 -17.71 -5.41 15.03
C GLY A 18 -16.28 -5.39 14.47
N ILE A 19 -16.03 -4.64 13.40
CA ILE A 19 -14.70 -4.57 12.77
C ILE A 19 -14.32 -3.15 12.40
N ARG A 20 -13.10 -2.73 12.79
CA ARG A 20 -12.50 -1.48 12.34
C ARG A 20 -11.84 -1.68 10.97
N ILE A 21 -12.28 -0.90 9.99
CA ILE A 21 -11.63 -0.71 8.70
C ILE A 21 -10.84 0.61 8.79
N GLY A 22 -9.51 0.52 8.63
CA GLY A 22 -8.63 1.69 8.62
C GLY A 22 -8.64 2.37 7.26
N THR A 23 -7.84 3.43 7.14
CA THR A 23 -7.52 4.02 5.83
C THR A 23 -6.01 4.03 5.62
N LEU A 24 -5.57 4.07 4.36
CA LEU A 24 -4.15 4.13 4.02
C LEU A 24 -3.47 5.31 4.71
N HIS A 25 -4.15 6.46 4.80
CA HIS A 25 -3.60 7.64 5.46
C HIS A 25 -3.72 7.60 6.98
N ASP A 26 -4.72 6.91 7.54
CA ASP A 26 -4.83 6.68 8.98
C ASP A 26 -3.62 5.95 9.55
N PHE A 27 -3.08 4.98 8.83
CA PHE A 27 -1.87 4.26 9.26
C PHE A 27 -0.61 5.15 9.28
N ARG A 28 -0.64 6.35 8.68
CA ARG A 28 0.45 7.33 8.80
C ARG A 28 0.51 8.00 10.18
N ASN A 29 -0.57 7.94 10.95
CA ASN A 29 -0.62 8.57 12.26
C ASN A 29 0.30 7.82 13.24
N THR A 30 1.31 8.52 13.75
CA THR A 30 2.27 8.01 14.74
C THR A 30 1.66 7.72 16.11
N GLU A 31 0.44 8.19 16.37
CA GLU A 31 -0.31 7.85 17.59
C GLU A 31 -0.84 6.41 17.59
N HIS A 32 -0.82 5.73 16.43
CA HIS A 32 -1.02 4.28 16.41
C HIS A 32 0.13 3.57 17.11
N LYS A 33 -0.18 2.40 17.65
CA LYS A 33 0.80 1.61 18.39
C LYS A 33 1.93 1.10 17.50
N ALA A 34 3.05 0.72 18.12
CA ALA A 34 4.18 0.15 17.40
C ALA A 34 3.75 -1.10 16.60
N GLY A 35 4.24 -1.20 15.37
CA GLY A 35 3.85 -2.26 14.43
C GLY A 35 2.57 -2.00 13.64
N ILE A 36 1.84 -0.93 13.96
CA ILE A 36 0.62 -0.48 13.25
C ILE A 36 0.88 0.84 12.52
N ALA A 37 1.55 1.80 13.15
CA ALA A 37 1.91 3.07 12.53
C ALA A 37 3.01 2.89 11.47
N ASP A 38 2.83 3.52 10.30
CA ASP A 38 3.83 3.69 9.26
C ASP A 38 3.71 5.10 8.65
N PRO A 39 4.55 6.06 9.08
CA PRO A 39 4.48 7.45 8.61
C PRO A 39 4.64 7.63 7.09
N LYS A 40 5.21 6.65 6.40
CA LYS A 40 5.45 6.68 4.94
C LYS A 40 4.46 5.81 4.18
N GLU A 41 3.43 5.28 4.84
CA GLU A 41 2.44 4.42 4.25
C GLU A 41 1.83 5.03 2.98
N GLY A 42 1.72 4.25 1.90
CA GLY A 42 1.18 4.73 0.62
C GLY A 42 2.06 5.75 -0.11
N THR A 43 3.32 5.91 0.29
CA THR A 43 4.28 6.78 -0.40
C THR A 43 5.48 5.99 -0.92
N LYS A 44 6.10 6.51 -1.99
CA LYS A 44 7.42 6.08 -2.46
C LYS A 44 8.11 7.14 -3.30
N LYS A 45 9.40 6.95 -3.55
CA LYS A 45 10.20 7.75 -4.46
C LYS A 45 10.77 6.85 -5.54
N VAL A 46 10.63 7.26 -6.79
CA VAL A 46 11.34 6.63 -7.91
C VAL A 46 12.41 7.60 -8.40
N SER A 47 13.60 7.10 -8.73
CA SER A 47 14.70 7.92 -9.23
C SER A 47 15.43 7.29 -10.41
N HIS A 48 16.10 8.14 -11.19
CA HIS A 48 17.02 7.73 -12.24
C HIS A 48 18.23 8.67 -12.21
N HIS A 49 19.43 8.10 -12.31
CA HIS A 49 20.69 8.85 -12.36
C HIS A 49 21.24 8.85 -13.77
N ILE A 50 21.69 10.02 -14.23
CA ILE A 50 22.31 10.25 -15.53
C ILE A 50 23.76 10.64 -15.27
N ASP A 51 24.68 9.71 -15.52
CA ASP A 51 26.11 9.95 -15.36
C ASP A 51 26.62 10.96 -16.40
N ASN A 52 26.37 10.67 -17.68
CA ASN A 52 26.75 11.52 -18.79
C ASN A 52 25.88 11.23 -20.02
N LEU A 53 25.08 12.22 -20.42
CA LEU A 53 24.21 12.19 -21.58
C LEU A 53 24.55 13.36 -22.49
N HIS A 54 24.88 13.05 -23.73
CA HIS A 54 25.04 14.04 -24.78
C HIS A 54 23.99 13.79 -25.88
N ILE A 55 23.24 14.83 -26.24
CA ILE A 55 22.20 14.78 -27.27
C ILE A 55 22.62 15.77 -28.37
N LYS A 56 22.98 15.25 -29.54
CA LYS A 56 23.45 16.08 -30.65
C LYS A 56 22.34 16.96 -31.21
N ASP A 57 21.16 16.38 -31.42
CA ASP A 57 19.93 17.08 -31.82
C ASP A 57 18.68 16.25 -31.48
N SER A 58 17.50 16.84 -31.69
CA SER A 58 16.20 16.19 -31.42
C SER A 58 15.93 14.91 -32.24
N SER A 59 16.75 14.61 -33.24
CA SER A 59 16.67 13.39 -34.06
C SER A 59 17.78 12.37 -33.77
N ASP A 60 18.62 12.62 -32.76
CA ASP A 60 19.76 11.77 -32.43
C ASP A 60 19.32 10.35 -32.05
N THR A 61 19.61 9.41 -32.95
CA THR A 61 19.31 7.99 -32.80
C THR A 61 20.43 7.18 -32.17
N SER A 62 21.52 7.80 -31.67
CA SER A 62 22.60 7.15 -30.92
C SER A 62 22.16 6.72 -29.51
N ARG A 63 20.99 6.08 -29.47
CA ARG A 63 20.14 5.61 -28.35
C ARG A 63 20.80 4.61 -27.39
N ASN A 64 22.13 4.57 -27.32
CA ASN A 64 22.86 3.82 -26.29
C ASN A 64 22.38 4.20 -24.87
N ASN A 65 21.89 5.44 -24.70
CA ASN A 65 21.31 5.94 -23.44
C ASN A 65 19.80 6.27 -23.57
N LYS A 66 19.03 5.49 -24.33
CA LYS A 66 17.57 5.71 -24.53
C LYS A 66 16.84 5.94 -23.20
N LYS A 67 17.20 5.17 -22.16
CA LYS A 67 16.64 5.32 -20.82
C LYS A 67 16.92 6.69 -20.21
N ASP A 68 18.13 7.24 -20.35
CA ASP A 68 18.45 8.56 -19.79
C ASP A 68 17.63 9.66 -20.48
N VAL A 69 17.51 9.61 -21.81
CA VAL A 69 16.69 10.56 -22.57
C VAL A 69 15.22 10.43 -22.19
N ASP A 70 14.70 9.21 -22.16
CA ASP A 70 13.30 8.93 -21.80
C ASP A 70 13.02 9.36 -20.35
N SER A 71 14.01 9.30 -19.46
CA SER A 71 13.84 9.72 -18.06
C SER A 71 13.53 11.22 -17.95
N LEU A 72 14.13 12.06 -18.79
CA LEU A 72 13.91 13.51 -18.74
C LEU A 72 12.44 13.86 -18.96
N SER A 73 11.79 13.16 -19.90
CA SER A 73 10.37 13.35 -20.19
C SER A 73 9.48 12.60 -19.21
N ALA A 74 9.78 11.34 -18.87
CA ALA A 74 8.97 10.53 -17.96
C ALA A 74 8.84 11.17 -16.56
N PHE A 75 9.90 11.81 -16.08
CA PHE A 75 9.92 12.52 -14.80
C PHE A 75 9.39 13.96 -14.89
N ASN A 76 8.94 14.41 -16.08
CA ASN A 76 8.57 15.80 -16.36
C ASN A 76 9.68 16.81 -15.98
N ALA A 77 10.94 16.41 -16.11
CA ALA A 77 12.08 17.24 -15.73
C ALA A 77 12.45 18.22 -16.84
N ILE A 78 12.59 17.71 -18.08
CA ILE A 78 12.97 18.51 -19.25
C ILE A 78 12.14 18.07 -20.46
N SER A 79 11.61 19.04 -21.20
CA SER A 79 11.01 18.84 -22.52
C SER A 79 11.98 19.35 -23.59
N LEU A 80 12.34 18.49 -24.54
CA LEU A 80 13.21 18.84 -25.67
C LEU A 80 12.36 19.26 -26.85
N GLY A 81 12.36 20.55 -27.16
CA GLY A 81 11.64 21.11 -28.30
C GLY A 81 12.33 20.86 -29.63
N GLU A 82 11.63 21.18 -30.72
CA GLU A 82 12.21 21.17 -32.06
C GLU A 82 13.39 22.14 -32.14
N ASN A 83 14.47 21.74 -32.82
CA ASN A 83 15.72 22.49 -32.99
C ASN A 83 16.65 22.59 -31.77
N CYS A 84 16.36 21.89 -30.66
CA CYS A 84 17.34 21.69 -29.60
C CYS A 84 18.56 20.90 -30.11
N LYS A 85 19.78 21.41 -29.86
CA LYS A 85 21.04 20.80 -30.33
C LYS A 85 22.14 20.92 -29.26
N ASN A 86 23.09 19.98 -29.30
CA ASN A 86 24.30 19.95 -28.48
C ASN A 86 24.02 20.08 -26.98
N ILE A 87 23.07 19.30 -26.46
CA ILE A 87 22.73 19.29 -25.04
C ILE A 87 23.64 18.31 -24.32
N THR A 88 24.17 18.72 -23.17
CA THR A 88 24.92 17.84 -22.27
C THR A 88 24.30 17.88 -20.89
N ILE A 89 24.01 16.71 -20.33
CA ILE A 89 23.52 16.52 -18.97
C ILE A 89 24.47 15.53 -18.31
N SER A 90 25.07 15.92 -17.20
CA SER A 90 26.06 15.09 -16.51
C SER A 90 25.88 15.14 -15.01
N ASN A 91 26.00 13.97 -14.39
CA ASN A 91 25.90 13.75 -12.95
C ASN A 91 24.61 14.34 -12.34
N VAL A 92 23.46 14.05 -12.96
CA VAL A 92 22.15 14.53 -12.52
C VAL A 92 21.26 13.37 -12.11
N SER A 93 20.53 13.54 -11.01
CA SER A 93 19.45 12.63 -10.61
C SER A 93 18.09 13.29 -10.79
N VAL A 94 17.20 12.63 -11.52
CA VAL A 94 15.78 12.98 -11.57
C VAL A 94 15.00 12.06 -10.63
N SER A 95 13.97 12.60 -9.98
CA SER A 95 13.14 11.79 -9.08
C SER A 95 11.70 12.26 -9.04
N LYS A 96 10.79 11.32 -8.77
CA LYS A 96 9.36 11.56 -8.63
C LYS A 96 8.86 10.92 -7.36
N ILE A 97 8.10 11.68 -6.59
CA ILE A 97 7.44 11.20 -5.37
C ILE A 97 6.02 10.79 -5.74
N PHE A 98 5.63 9.60 -5.31
CA PHE A 98 4.28 9.08 -5.41
C PHE A 98 3.65 9.11 -4.02
N ASN A 99 2.42 9.61 -3.96
CA ASN A 99 1.61 9.65 -2.77
C ASN A 99 0.20 9.21 -3.17
N GLU A 100 -0.16 7.98 -2.78
CA GLU A 100 -1.43 7.39 -3.21
C GLU A 100 -2.63 8.05 -2.55
N PRO A 101 -3.77 8.17 -3.26
CA PRO A 101 -5.03 8.59 -2.69
C PRO A 101 -5.43 7.70 -1.50
N ASP A 102 -6.22 8.25 -0.59
CA ASP A 102 -6.68 7.47 0.55
C ASP A 102 -7.67 6.39 0.13
N VAL A 103 -7.55 5.21 0.73
CA VAL A 103 -8.40 4.03 0.50
C VAL A 103 -8.67 3.34 1.80
N PHE A 104 -9.79 2.63 1.89
CA PHE A 104 -10.06 1.79 3.05
C PHE A 104 -9.19 0.53 3.00
N ILE A 105 -8.59 0.19 4.13
CA ILE A 105 -7.70 -0.96 4.28
C ILE A 105 -8.11 -1.78 5.48
N LEU A 106 -8.15 -3.10 5.27
CA LEU A 106 -8.16 -4.08 6.34
C LEU A 106 -6.92 -4.96 6.21
N CYS A 107 -6.03 -4.86 7.19
CA CYS A 107 -4.85 -5.71 7.29
C CYS A 107 -5.18 -7.01 8.05
N VAL A 108 -4.68 -8.12 7.52
CA VAL A 108 -4.67 -9.44 8.16
C VAL A 108 -3.30 -10.09 7.93
N SER A 109 -2.98 -11.14 8.68
CA SER A 109 -1.73 -11.89 8.54
C SER A 109 -1.95 -13.24 7.86
N LYS A 110 -0.93 -13.70 7.13
CA LYS A 110 -0.81 -15.07 6.65
C LYS A 110 -0.41 -16.05 7.76
N TYR A 111 0.27 -15.57 8.78
CA TYR A 111 0.91 -16.41 9.79
C TYR A 111 0.06 -16.50 11.05
N LEU A 112 0.10 -17.69 11.66
CA LEU A 112 -0.41 -17.93 13.00
C LEU A 112 0.77 -18.29 13.88
N SER A 113 1.35 -17.29 14.53
CA SER A 113 2.43 -17.48 15.49
C SER A 113 2.43 -16.43 16.59
N LYS A 114 3.16 -16.72 17.67
CA LYS A 114 3.38 -15.79 18.78
C LYS A 114 4.35 -14.69 18.38
N GLU A 115 5.33 -15.01 17.53
CA GLU A 115 6.27 -14.05 16.95
C GLU A 115 5.53 -12.96 16.17
N THR A 116 4.55 -13.35 15.35
CA THR A 116 3.68 -12.42 14.62
C THR A 116 2.79 -11.64 15.58
N MET A 117 2.22 -12.25 16.63
CA MET A 117 1.45 -11.51 17.64
C MET A 117 2.27 -10.40 18.29
N ASN A 118 3.53 -10.70 18.64
CA ASN A 118 4.44 -9.77 19.29
C ASN A 118 4.81 -8.55 18.42
N GLN A 119 4.56 -8.61 17.10
CA GLN A 119 4.72 -7.47 16.21
C GLN A 119 3.59 -6.44 16.34
N PHE A 120 2.47 -6.77 16.98
CA PHE A 120 1.29 -5.91 17.10
C PHE A 120 1.07 -5.53 18.56
N GLU A 121 1.59 -4.37 18.95
CA GLU A 121 1.57 -3.94 20.35
C GLU A 121 0.15 -3.98 20.98
N GLY A 122 0.05 -4.67 22.11
CA GLY A 122 -1.18 -4.84 22.86
C GLY A 122 -2.16 -5.86 22.27
N SER A 123 -1.76 -6.64 21.26
CA SER A 123 -2.51 -7.82 20.84
C SER A 123 -2.24 -8.98 21.81
N ASP A 124 -3.31 -9.60 22.31
CA ASP A 124 -3.29 -10.75 23.22
C ASP A 124 -4.22 -11.88 22.73
N SER A 125 -4.78 -11.74 21.52
CA SER A 125 -5.73 -12.67 20.94
C SER A 125 -5.63 -12.69 19.42
N CYS A 126 -6.06 -13.80 18.82
CA CYS A 126 -6.18 -13.95 17.38
C CYS A 126 -7.49 -14.63 16.99
N VAL A 127 -8.01 -14.23 15.84
CA VAL A 127 -9.07 -14.95 15.14
C VAL A 127 -8.59 -15.40 13.77
N LYS A 128 -9.04 -16.57 13.34
CA LYS A 128 -8.90 -17.06 11.98
C LYS A 128 -10.14 -16.69 11.18
N ILE A 129 -9.96 -16.11 10.01
CA ILE A 129 -11.02 -15.98 9.01
C ILE A 129 -11.18 -17.35 8.35
N THR A 130 -12.36 -17.96 8.51
CA THR A 130 -12.67 -19.34 8.09
C THR A 130 -13.41 -19.40 6.76
N ASN A 131 -14.10 -18.32 6.38
CA ASN A 131 -14.78 -18.17 5.09
C ASN A 131 -14.43 -16.81 4.48
N GLU A 132 -13.31 -16.77 3.75
CA GLU A 132 -12.72 -15.53 3.23
C GLU A 132 -13.66 -14.82 2.25
N SER A 133 -14.24 -15.55 1.30
CA SER A 133 -15.18 -14.99 0.32
C SER A 133 -16.37 -14.30 0.99
N SER A 134 -17.02 -14.98 1.93
CA SER A 134 -18.19 -14.41 2.64
C SER A 134 -17.78 -13.26 3.55
N PHE A 135 -16.62 -13.36 4.21
CA PHE A 135 -16.11 -12.31 5.10
C PHE A 135 -15.89 -10.99 4.34
N PHE A 136 -15.14 -11.02 3.23
CA PHE A 136 -14.87 -9.80 2.46
C PHE A 136 -16.09 -9.31 1.69
N GLN A 137 -16.97 -10.21 1.24
CA GLN A 137 -18.25 -9.81 0.63
C GLN A 137 -19.11 -9.02 1.65
N LEU A 138 -19.32 -9.55 2.85
CA LEU A 138 -20.13 -8.90 3.88
C LEU A 138 -19.53 -7.55 4.32
N ILE A 139 -18.21 -7.46 4.43
CA ILE A 139 -17.53 -6.17 4.67
C ILE A 139 -17.78 -5.22 3.52
N SER A 140 -17.62 -5.67 2.27
CA SER A 140 -17.83 -4.85 1.08
C SER A 140 -19.26 -4.31 0.99
N GLU A 141 -20.25 -5.15 1.27
CA GLU A 141 -21.68 -4.79 1.32
C GLU A 141 -21.95 -3.77 2.43
N THR A 142 -21.43 -4.04 3.63
CA THR A 142 -21.62 -3.16 4.80
C THR A 142 -20.92 -1.81 4.63
N LEU A 143 -19.75 -1.79 3.98
CA LEU A 143 -19.03 -0.56 3.69
C LEU A 143 -19.73 0.24 2.57
N ASN A 144 -20.21 -0.43 1.52
CA ASN A 144 -20.93 0.21 0.41
C ASN A 144 -22.23 0.90 0.81
N SER A 145 -22.90 0.44 1.88
CA SER A 145 -24.12 1.10 2.38
C SER A 145 -23.84 2.44 3.08
N ILE A 146 -22.58 2.71 3.41
CA ILE A 146 -22.13 3.94 4.08
C ILE A 146 -21.37 4.83 3.08
N THR A 147 -20.37 4.26 2.43
CA THR A 147 -19.55 4.92 1.40
C THR A 147 -19.48 4.01 0.19
N PRO A 148 -19.99 4.42 -0.99
CA PRO A 148 -19.87 3.61 -2.21
C PRO A 148 -18.39 3.35 -2.55
N VAL A 149 -18.03 2.07 -2.64
CA VAL A 149 -16.65 1.61 -2.84
C VAL A 149 -16.56 0.54 -3.93
N VAL A 150 -15.36 0.39 -4.49
CA VAL A 150 -14.94 -0.76 -5.31
C VAL A 150 -13.97 -1.59 -4.50
N PHE A 151 -14.25 -2.88 -4.34
CA PHE A 151 -13.32 -3.82 -3.72
C PHE A 151 -12.28 -4.26 -4.74
N HIS A 152 -11.01 -4.00 -4.45
CA HIS A 152 -9.90 -4.37 -5.34
C HIS A 152 -9.30 -5.75 -5.03
N GLY A 153 -9.82 -6.45 -4.01
CA GLY A 153 -9.32 -7.76 -3.60
C GLY A 153 -8.41 -7.70 -2.37
N VAL A 154 -7.84 -8.86 -2.05
CA VAL A 154 -6.87 -9.06 -0.98
C VAL A 154 -5.50 -9.31 -1.60
N HIS A 155 -4.51 -8.53 -1.19
CA HIS A 155 -3.20 -8.51 -1.81
C HIS A 155 -2.11 -8.73 -0.79
N GLU A 156 -1.05 -9.43 -1.20
CA GLU A 156 0.13 -9.60 -0.34
C GLU A 156 0.97 -8.34 -0.35
N VAL A 157 1.38 -7.89 0.84
CA VAL A 157 2.32 -6.77 0.97
C VAL A 157 3.69 -7.18 0.46
N ILE A 158 4.33 -6.27 -0.27
CA ILE A 158 5.68 -6.38 -0.81
C ILE A 158 6.63 -5.68 0.15
N TYR A 159 7.54 -6.45 0.71
CA TYR A 159 8.52 -5.95 1.67
C TYR A 159 9.77 -5.42 0.98
N GLN A 160 9.87 -4.10 0.84
CA GLN A 160 10.99 -3.44 0.17
C GLN A 160 11.17 -2.01 0.67
N ASP A 161 12.29 -1.40 0.27
CA ASP A 161 12.54 0.02 0.53
C ASP A 161 11.60 0.87 -0.33
N ARG A 162 11.24 2.06 0.16
CA ARG A 162 10.35 3.00 -0.55
C ARG A 162 11.07 3.84 -1.61
N GLU A 163 12.35 3.54 -1.87
CA GLU A 163 13.12 4.14 -2.96
C GLU A 163 13.33 3.08 -4.05
N GLU A 164 12.83 3.34 -5.25
CA GLU A 164 12.95 2.45 -6.41
C GLU A 164 13.75 3.14 -7.52
N LEU A 165 14.55 2.35 -8.25
CA LEU A 165 15.16 2.82 -9.49
C LEU A 165 14.16 2.66 -10.63
N TRP A 166 14.02 3.70 -11.45
CA TRP A 166 13.19 3.61 -12.65
C TRP A 166 13.78 2.61 -13.63
N ASP A 167 12.95 1.74 -14.20
CA ASP A 167 13.42 0.71 -15.14
C ASP A 167 13.39 1.16 -16.61
N GLY A 168 12.81 2.33 -16.90
CA GLY A 168 12.62 2.87 -18.25
C GLY A 168 11.22 2.67 -18.82
N SER A 169 10.33 1.98 -18.11
CA SER A 169 9.00 1.60 -18.60
C SER A 169 7.89 1.61 -17.55
N SER A 170 8.23 1.29 -16.30
CA SER A 170 7.32 1.18 -15.18
C SER A 170 7.82 2.04 -14.02
N TRP A 171 6.87 2.50 -13.21
CA TRP A 171 7.17 3.17 -11.95
C TRP A 171 7.48 2.19 -10.82
N GLY A 172 7.42 0.88 -11.04
CA GLY A 172 7.64 -0.14 -10.01
C GLY A 172 6.35 -0.54 -9.29
N ARG A 173 6.45 -0.85 -8.00
CA ARG A 173 5.31 -1.41 -7.22
C ARG A 173 4.31 -0.35 -6.75
N HIS A 174 3.03 -0.69 -6.62
CA HIS A 174 2.05 0.27 -6.12
C HIS A 174 2.35 0.66 -4.66
N PRO A 175 2.39 1.95 -4.27
CA PRO A 175 2.83 2.36 -2.94
C PRO A 175 1.97 1.83 -1.78
N SER A 176 0.68 1.61 -2.02
CA SER A 176 -0.23 0.98 -1.04
C SER A 176 0.08 -0.49 -0.76
N MET A 177 1.01 -1.10 -1.51
CA MET A 177 1.43 -2.49 -1.36
C MET A 177 2.84 -2.61 -0.79
N ILE A 178 3.55 -1.50 -0.58
CA ILE A 178 4.93 -1.50 -0.09
C ILE A 178 4.92 -1.32 1.42
N LYS A 179 5.74 -2.12 2.11
CA LYS A 179 6.08 -1.95 3.53
C LYS A 179 7.55 -2.27 3.77
N GLU A 180 8.15 -1.70 4.80
CA GLU A 180 9.56 -1.87 5.13
C GLU A 180 9.86 -3.32 5.56
N LYS A 181 11.09 -3.77 5.28
CA LYS A 181 11.54 -5.16 5.51
C LYS A 181 11.47 -5.60 6.97
N GLU A 182 11.54 -4.67 7.92
CA GLU A 182 11.37 -4.97 9.35
C GLU A 182 10.00 -5.56 9.69
N PHE A 183 8.98 -5.29 8.87
CA PHE A 183 7.63 -5.83 9.05
C PHE A 183 7.39 -7.19 8.38
N ILE A 184 8.40 -7.81 7.78
CA ILE A 184 8.29 -9.15 7.15
C ILE A 184 7.62 -10.18 8.09
N PRO A 185 7.95 -10.26 9.39
CA PRO A 185 7.34 -11.25 10.30
C PRO A 185 5.82 -11.08 10.47
N GLN A 186 5.25 -9.95 10.07
CA GLN A 186 3.80 -9.74 10.09
C GLN A 186 3.07 -10.54 9.02
N GLY A 187 3.72 -10.87 7.89
CA GLY A 187 3.12 -11.59 6.76
C GLY A 187 1.81 -10.95 6.28
N GLU A 188 1.81 -9.64 6.09
CA GLU A 188 0.62 -8.82 5.91
C GLU A 188 -0.06 -9.06 4.55
N LEU A 189 -1.39 -9.13 4.62
CA LEU A 189 -2.32 -9.11 3.51
C LEU A 189 -3.23 -7.89 3.68
N ARG A 190 -3.43 -7.12 2.60
CA ARG A 190 -4.29 -5.93 2.56
C ARG A 190 -5.51 -6.20 1.72
N ALA A 191 -6.68 -6.15 2.33
CA ALA A 191 -7.93 -6.00 1.63
C ALA A 191 -8.17 -4.50 1.37
N ILE A 192 -8.41 -4.12 0.11
CA ILE A 192 -8.44 -2.72 -0.32
C ILE A 192 -9.80 -2.36 -0.91
N TRP A 193 -10.41 -1.28 -0.42
CA TRP A 193 -11.61 -0.69 -1.00
C TRP A 193 -11.39 0.78 -1.39
N GLN A 194 -11.57 1.08 -2.67
CA GLN A 194 -11.44 2.42 -3.23
C GLN A 194 -12.80 3.13 -3.20
N PRO A 195 -12.92 4.33 -2.62
CA PRO A 195 -14.12 5.16 -2.75
C PRO A 195 -14.42 5.47 -4.23
N LYS A 196 -15.69 5.36 -4.64
CA LYS A 196 -16.11 5.65 -6.03
C LYS A 196 -16.08 7.14 -6.37
N SER A 197 -16.11 8.00 -5.36
CA SER A 197 -16.01 9.44 -5.48
C SER A 197 -14.79 9.95 -4.70
N SER A 198 -14.27 11.11 -5.08
CA SER A 198 -13.20 11.81 -4.37
C SER A 198 -13.74 12.45 -3.09
N VAL A 199 -14.15 11.61 -2.14
CA VAL A 199 -14.59 12.01 -0.80
C VAL A 199 -13.48 11.73 0.20
N ASP A 200 -13.30 12.64 1.15
CA ASP A 200 -12.43 12.39 2.29
C ASP A 200 -13.02 11.25 3.12
N ILE A 201 -12.22 10.20 3.34
CA ILE A 201 -12.61 9.06 4.14
C ILE A 201 -11.89 9.09 5.49
N LYS A 202 -12.48 8.42 6.47
CA LYS A 202 -11.90 8.21 7.79
C LYS A 202 -12.10 6.76 8.21
N PRO A 203 -11.28 6.24 9.12
CA PRO A 203 -11.48 4.90 9.66
C PRO A 203 -12.89 4.74 10.21
N ILE A 204 -13.46 3.57 9.98
CA ILE A 204 -14.83 3.27 10.36
C ILE A 204 -14.92 1.94 11.09
N ILE A 205 -15.80 1.87 12.09
CA ILE A 205 -16.17 0.62 12.73
C ILE A 205 -17.48 0.16 12.09
N LEU A 206 -17.44 -0.98 11.42
CA LEU A 206 -18.61 -1.65 10.88
C LEU A 206 -19.20 -2.60 11.93
N GLY A 207 -20.50 -2.87 11.82
CA GLY A 207 -21.19 -3.85 12.64
C GLY A 207 -22.17 -4.66 11.79
N ASN A 208 -21.87 -5.95 11.60
CA ASN A 208 -22.75 -6.89 10.91
C ASN A 208 -22.49 -8.29 11.46
N TYR A 209 -23.41 -8.80 12.29
CA TYR A 209 -23.23 -10.08 13.00
C TYR A 209 -22.90 -11.27 12.08
N ARG A 210 -23.26 -11.22 10.79
CA ARG A 210 -22.91 -12.26 9.80
C ARG A 210 -21.41 -12.33 9.53
N ILE A 211 -20.67 -11.22 9.72
CA ILE A 211 -19.21 -11.19 9.65
C ILE A 211 -18.61 -12.08 10.75
N GLY A 212 -19.19 -12.04 11.96
CA GLY A 212 -18.75 -12.87 13.10
C GLY A 212 -18.82 -14.37 12.82
N ALA A 213 -19.82 -14.80 12.04
CA ALA A 213 -19.95 -16.20 11.60
C ALA A 213 -18.84 -16.67 10.63
N CYS A 214 -18.05 -15.74 10.08
CA CYS A 214 -16.96 -16.04 9.15
C CYS A 214 -15.58 -16.12 9.84
N VAL A 215 -15.55 -16.05 11.17
CA VAL A 215 -14.31 -16.13 11.97
C VAL A 215 -14.41 -17.16 13.09
N SER A 216 -13.26 -17.64 13.56
CA SER A 216 -13.16 -18.49 14.74
C SER A 216 -12.00 -18.05 15.62
N HIS A 217 -12.15 -18.15 16.94
CA HIS A 217 -11.02 -18.01 17.85
C HIS A 217 -9.96 -19.09 17.58
N VAL A 218 -8.70 -18.72 17.74
CA VAL A 218 -7.57 -19.65 17.66
C VAL A 218 -6.64 -19.45 18.86
N ALA A 219 -6.12 -20.56 19.38
CA ALA A 219 -5.05 -20.53 20.37
C ALA A 219 -3.71 -20.27 19.66
N ILE A 220 -2.83 -19.53 20.31
CA ILE A 220 -1.47 -19.19 19.85
C ILE A 220 -0.46 -19.68 20.87
#